data_AF-Q9A4X4-F1
#
_entry.id   AF-Q9A4X4-F1
#
_cell.length_a   1.000
_cell.length_b   1.000
_cell.length_c   1.000
_cell.angle_alpha   90.00
_cell.angle_beta   90.00
_cell.angle_gamma   90.00
#
_symmetry.space_group_name_H-M   'P 1'
#
loop_
_entity.id
_entity.type
_entity.pdbx_description
1 polymer ?
#
loop_
_entity_poly.entity_id
_entity_poly.type
_entity_poly.pdbx_seq_one_letter_code
_entity_poly.pdbx_strand_id
1 'polypeptide(L)'
;MWWSSPMFALSNGQIATLIAEQAEAHEASVISRSGNVLFVLVRLRRPSGKIVRYHLTIEVDDPEPDVRETTPTHLPVYCPNRHINGGGYFCLSFPEADPLPIADASSAADWWKRLLKYLNLQEATSSLRRWPSTHEWAHGRDAALHQGRAERCAAALGPRFVELLGQRRLKAVRRGGAPTFLQLRDRGRRLYSVWVQDKRVATLRQPCLCGSGLPLVACADHAQRAAELPLALEAWTREEKRFWDLNRERTCCGGLRQCPLRKAEAAGPSQPPLTARAA
;
A
#
# COMPACT_ATOMS: atom_id res chain seq x y z
N MET A 1 -5.92 -23.87 34.50
CA MET A 1 -5.42 -22.49 34.67
C MET A 1 -4.16 -22.35 33.81
N TRP A 2 -4.29 -21.83 32.60
CA TRP A 2 -3.15 -21.52 31.75
C TRP A 2 -2.80 -20.05 32.00
N TRP A 3 -1.70 -19.81 32.70
CA TRP A 3 -1.14 -18.48 32.82
C TRP A 3 -0.47 -18.17 31.49
N SER A 4 -1.13 -17.37 30.65
CA SER A 4 -0.44 -16.67 29.58
C SER A 4 0.54 -15.70 30.24
N SER A 5 1.83 -16.02 30.20
CA SER A 5 2.87 -15.05 30.57
C SER A 5 2.62 -13.76 29.78
N PRO A 6 2.66 -12.58 30.41
CA PRO A 6 2.60 -11.33 29.66
C PRO A 6 3.82 -11.28 28.75
N MET A 7 3.63 -11.25 27.43
CA MET A 7 4.68 -10.79 26.51
C MET A 7 5.00 -9.36 26.95
N PHE A 8 6.14 -9.15 27.61
CA PHE A 8 6.61 -7.81 27.92
C PHE A 8 6.87 -7.10 26.59
N ALA A 9 6.05 -6.11 26.28
CA ALA A 9 6.30 -5.24 25.14
C ALA A 9 7.66 -4.55 25.35
N LEU A 10 8.49 -4.55 24.31
CA LEU A 10 9.76 -3.84 24.35
C LEU A 10 9.50 -2.34 24.56
N SER A 11 10.34 -1.70 25.37
CA SER A 11 10.37 -0.24 25.41
C SER A 11 10.86 0.34 24.09
N ASN A 12 10.43 1.56 23.77
CA ASN A 12 10.88 2.30 22.59
C ASN A 12 12.42 2.38 22.49
N GLY A 13 13.10 2.50 23.64
CA GLY A 13 14.56 2.49 23.71
C GLY A 13 15.18 1.16 23.29
N GLN A 14 14.55 0.02 23.63
CA GLN A 14 14.98 -1.31 23.19
C GLN A 14 14.72 -1.52 21.70
N ILE A 15 13.58 -1.07 21.18
CA ILE A 15 13.28 -1.12 19.74
C ILE A 15 14.31 -0.29 18.95
N ALA A 16 14.61 0.94 19.38
CA ALA A 16 15.63 1.77 18.76
C ALA A 16 17.02 1.11 18.78
N THR A 17 17.35 0.35 19.83
CA THR A 17 18.58 -0.44 19.88
C THR A 17 18.58 -1.57 18.85
N LEU A 18 17.49 -2.34 18.73
CA LEU A 18 17.38 -3.41 17.73
C LEU A 18 17.51 -2.88 16.29
N ILE A 19 16.89 -1.74 15.99
CA ILE A 19 17.02 -1.09 14.68
C ILE A 19 18.48 -0.68 14.43
N ALA A 20 19.12 -0.06 15.42
CA ALA A 20 20.50 0.40 15.31
C ALA A 20 21.48 -0.76 15.09
N GLU A 21 21.33 -1.86 15.83
CA GLU A 21 22.18 -3.06 15.72
C GLU A 21 22.07 -3.73 14.34
N GLN A 22 20.91 -3.63 13.68
CA GLN A 22 20.69 -4.20 12.34
C GLN A 22 21.12 -3.27 11.19
N ALA A 23 21.52 -2.02 11.46
CA ALA A 23 21.77 -1.03 10.42
C ALA A 23 22.88 -1.44 9.44
N GLU A 24 24.03 -1.90 9.95
CA GLU A 24 25.20 -2.23 9.11
C GLU A 24 24.92 -3.39 8.15
N ALA A 25 24.18 -4.40 8.62
CA ALA A 25 23.75 -5.52 7.80
C ALA A 25 22.86 -5.11 6.60
N HIS A 26 22.34 -3.88 6.62
CA HIS A 26 21.40 -3.33 5.64
C HIS A 26 21.94 -2.07 4.95
N GLU A 27 23.28 -2.01 4.76
CA GLU A 27 23.97 -0.90 4.08
C GLU A 27 23.71 0.48 4.73
N ALA A 28 23.38 0.50 6.03
CA ALA A 28 23.10 1.70 6.80
C ALA A 28 24.12 1.89 7.93
N SER A 29 24.28 3.12 8.40
CA SER A 29 25.11 3.43 9.57
C SER A 29 24.42 4.47 10.43
N VAL A 30 24.25 4.20 11.73
CA VAL A 30 23.74 5.18 12.69
C VAL A 30 24.81 6.26 12.89
N ILE A 31 24.47 7.49 12.54
CA ILE A 31 25.35 8.67 12.66
C ILE A 31 25.30 9.16 14.12
N SER A 32 24.10 9.25 14.67
CA SER A 32 23.87 9.67 16.05
C SER A 32 22.52 9.15 16.55
N ARG A 33 22.35 9.15 17.87
CA ARG A 33 21.13 8.77 18.56
C ARG A 33 20.80 9.82 19.60
N SER A 34 19.53 10.20 19.70
CA SER A 34 19.00 11.04 20.77
C SER A 34 17.73 10.41 21.32
N GLY A 35 17.85 9.74 22.47
CA GLY A 35 16.75 8.95 23.05
C GLY A 35 16.26 7.85 22.11
N ASN A 36 15.01 7.97 21.66
CA ASN A 36 14.34 7.05 20.74
C ASN A 36 14.44 7.48 19.27
N VAL A 37 15.21 8.54 18.97
CA VAL A 37 15.42 9.04 17.63
C VAL A 37 16.81 8.63 17.13
N LEU A 38 16.86 8.01 15.95
CA LEU A 38 18.08 7.63 15.25
C LEU A 38 18.28 8.51 14.02
N PHE A 39 19.49 9.03 13.86
CA PHE A 39 19.93 9.67 12.62
C PHE A 39 20.80 8.68 11.86
N VAL A 40 20.38 8.30 10.66
CA VAL A 40 20.98 7.19 9.92
C VAL A 40 21.37 7.62 8.51
N LEU A 41 22.55 7.17 8.07
CA LEU A 41 22.96 7.23 6.67
C LEU A 41 22.73 5.87 6.01
N VAL A 42 21.82 5.80 5.06
CA VAL A 42 21.61 4.63 4.19
C VAL A 42 22.38 4.82 2.89
N ARG A 43 23.16 3.79 2.50
CA ARG A 43 23.92 3.75 1.24
C ARG A 43 23.20 2.80 0.27
N LEU A 44 22.11 3.28 -0.34
CA LEU A 44 21.27 2.46 -1.21
C LEU A 44 22.00 2.11 -2.51
N ARG A 45 22.38 0.84 -2.64
CA ARG A 45 22.96 0.31 -3.87
C ARG A 45 21.89 0.00 -4.90
N ARG A 46 22.01 0.59 -6.09
CA ARG A 46 21.12 0.34 -7.23
C ARG A 46 21.64 -0.82 -8.08
N PRO A 47 20.77 -1.51 -8.84
CA PRO A 47 21.20 -2.55 -9.78
C PRO A 47 22.25 -2.08 -10.80
N SER A 48 22.30 -0.77 -11.09
CA SER A 48 23.32 -0.17 -11.96
C SER A 48 24.70 0.01 -11.30
N GLY A 49 24.87 -0.41 -10.04
CA GLY A 49 26.07 -0.14 -9.23
C GLY A 49 26.12 1.27 -8.61
N LYS A 50 25.22 2.18 -8.99
CA LYS A 50 25.15 3.53 -8.39
C LYS A 50 24.75 3.43 -6.92
N ILE A 51 25.42 4.19 -6.06
CA ILE A 51 25.05 4.35 -4.65
C ILE A 51 24.32 5.69 -4.47
N VAL A 52 23.11 5.65 -3.92
CA VAL A 52 22.34 6.84 -3.52
C VAL A 52 22.36 6.92 -1.99
N ARG A 53 22.69 8.10 -1.46
CA ARG A 53 22.82 8.31 -0.01
C ARG A 53 21.56 8.98 0.53
N TYR A 54 20.95 8.37 1.53
CA TYR A 54 19.79 8.93 2.23
C TYR A 54 20.18 9.22 3.68
N HIS A 55 19.99 10.48 4.11
CA HIS A 55 20.04 10.85 5.51
C HIS A 55 18.63 10.76 6.08
N LEU A 56 18.41 9.81 6.97
CA LEU A 56 17.11 9.49 7.52
C LEU A 56 17.04 9.81 9.00
N THR A 57 15.87 10.30 9.42
CA THR A 57 15.48 10.37 10.82
C THR A 57 14.47 9.25 11.06
N ILE A 58 14.75 8.40 12.04
CA ILE A 58 13.89 7.29 12.48
C ILE A 58 13.42 7.62 13.90
N GLU A 59 12.12 7.76 14.09
CA GLU A 59 11.47 8.12 15.36
C GLU A 59 10.74 6.88 15.88
N VAL A 60 11.10 6.40 17.07
CA VAL A 60 10.51 5.19 17.69
C VAL A 60 9.61 5.62 18.84
N ASP A 61 8.47 6.22 18.52
CA ASP A 61 7.50 6.70 19.52
C ASP A 61 6.25 5.81 19.60
N ASP A 62 5.90 5.15 18.50
CA ASP A 62 4.85 4.16 18.37
C ASP A 62 5.43 2.74 18.16
N PRO A 63 4.64 1.66 18.27
CA PRO A 63 5.13 0.28 18.07
C PRO A 63 5.72 0.03 16.68
N GLU A 64 5.45 0.90 15.70
CA GLU A 64 6.09 0.92 14.39
C GLU A 64 6.91 2.21 14.24
N PRO A 65 8.20 2.14 13.86
CA PRO A 65 9.03 3.33 13.70
C PRO A 65 8.60 4.20 12.52
N ASP A 66 8.51 5.51 12.77
CA ASP A 66 8.32 6.52 11.74
C ASP A 66 9.66 6.89 11.09
N VAL A 67 9.67 7.05 9.76
CA VAL A 67 10.90 7.35 9.00
C VAL A 67 10.65 8.46 8.01
N ARG A 68 11.60 9.39 7.90
CA ARG A 68 11.64 10.43 6.86
C ARG A 68 13.06 10.76 6.48
N GLU A 69 13.26 11.50 5.40
CA GLU A 69 14.54 12.16 5.18
C GLU A 69 14.76 13.25 6.25
N THR A 70 15.93 13.27 6.88
CA THR A 70 16.31 14.32 7.86
C THR A 70 16.24 15.70 7.22
N THR A 71 16.67 15.79 5.96
CA THR A 71 16.46 16.96 5.10
C THR A 71 15.92 16.43 3.77
N PRO A 72 14.76 16.90 3.29
CA PRO A 72 14.14 16.36 2.07
C PRO A 72 14.93 16.76 0.83
N THR A 73 15.94 15.97 0.49
CA THR A 73 16.85 16.19 -0.65
C THR A 73 16.47 15.37 -1.87
N HIS A 74 15.90 14.17 -1.69
CA HIS A 74 15.55 13.26 -2.78
C HIS A 74 14.04 13.12 -2.97
N LEU A 75 13.29 13.24 -1.88
CA LEU A 75 11.87 12.95 -1.82
C LEU A 75 11.07 14.22 -1.50
N PRO A 76 9.86 14.37 -2.06
CA PRO A 76 8.99 15.47 -1.71
C PRO A 76 8.54 15.35 -0.25
N VAL A 77 8.23 16.48 0.40
CA VAL A 77 7.68 16.51 1.77
C VAL A 77 6.26 15.94 1.89
N TYR A 78 5.60 15.70 0.75
CA TYR A 78 4.28 15.09 0.67
C TYR A 78 4.02 14.56 -0.75
N CYS A 79 3.62 13.29 -0.86
CA CYS A 79 3.15 12.70 -2.11
C CYS A 79 2.47 11.33 -1.84
N PRO A 80 1.13 11.27 -1.77
CA PRO A 80 0.43 10.02 -1.46
C PRO A 80 0.70 8.90 -2.47
N ASN A 81 0.76 9.21 -3.77
CA ASN A 81 1.12 8.22 -4.81
C ASN A 81 2.56 7.68 -4.70
N ARG A 82 3.42 8.36 -3.93
CA ARG A 82 4.76 7.87 -3.59
C ARG A 82 4.81 7.34 -2.16
N HIS A 83 3.67 7.19 -1.49
CA HIS A 83 3.57 6.75 -0.10
C HIS A 83 4.37 7.64 0.87
N ILE A 84 4.31 8.96 0.64
CA ILE A 84 4.89 9.97 1.53
C ILE A 84 3.77 10.82 2.14
N ASN A 85 3.63 10.71 3.46
CA ASN A 85 2.70 11.45 4.29
C ASN A 85 3.17 12.90 4.53
N GLY A 86 2.34 13.71 5.19
CA GLY A 86 2.71 15.09 5.54
C GLY A 86 3.96 15.11 6.42
N GLY A 87 4.87 16.06 6.19
CA GLY A 87 6.13 16.15 6.94
C GLY A 87 7.26 15.25 6.41
N GLY A 88 7.03 14.55 5.29
CA GLY A 88 8.03 13.71 4.63
C GLY A 88 8.08 12.26 5.13
N TYR A 89 7.18 11.88 6.04
CA TYR A 89 7.15 10.53 6.61
C TYR A 89 6.74 9.47 5.60
N PHE A 90 7.42 8.34 5.62
CA PHE A 90 7.20 7.22 4.71
C PHE A 90 6.09 6.33 5.25
N CYS A 91 5.15 5.97 4.38
CA CYS A 91 4.17 4.93 4.66
C CYS A 91 4.78 3.58 4.22
N LEU A 92 5.38 2.84 5.15
CA LEU A 92 6.09 1.58 4.88
C LEU A 92 5.20 0.32 5.03
N SER A 93 4.15 0.44 5.84
CA SER A 93 3.27 -0.62 6.29
C SER A 93 1.89 -0.04 6.57
N PHE A 94 0.96 -0.92 6.91
CA PHE A 94 -0.33 -0.55 7.44
C PHE A 94 -0.64 -1.41 8.67
N PRO A 95 -0.49 -0.88 9.90
CA PRO A 95 -0.52 -1.68 11.13
C PRO A 95 -1.74 -2.59 11.26
N GLU A 96 -2.92 -2.16 10.81
CA GLU A 96 -4.15 -2.94 10.97
C GLU A 96 -4.30 -4.09 9.96
N ALA A 97 -3.49 -4.15 8.91
CA ALA A 97 -3.55 -5.23 7.91
C ALA A 97 -2.22 -5.93 7.60
N ASP A 98 -1.09 -5.23 7.69
CA ASP A 98 0.29 -5.70 7.53
C ASP A 98 1.14 -5.06 8.65
N PRO A 99 0.91 -5.43 9.93
CA PRO A 99 1.69 -4.91 11.04
C PRO A 99 3.15 -5.32 10.90
N LEU A 100 4.04 -4.39 11.22
CA LEU A 100 5.49 -4.59 11.18
C LEU A 100 6.13 -4.33 12.55
N PRO A 101 5.69 -5.04 13.61
CA PRO A 101 6.19 -4.82 14.95
C PRO A 101 7.65 -5.27 15.05
N ILE A 102 8.44 -4.53 15.82
CA ILE A 102 9.83 -4.91 16.11
C ILE A 102 9.88 -5.48 17.53
N ALA A 103 10.05 -6.79 17.62
CA ALA A 103 10.10 -7.53 18.89
C ALA A 103 11.46 -8.20 19.15
N ASP A 104 12.29 -8.31 18.11
CA ASP A 104 13.59 -8.99 18.13
C ASP A 104 14.46 -8.53 16.94
N ALA A 105 15.67 -9.08 16.86
CA ALA A 105 16.60 -8.78 15.77
C ALA A 105 16.07 -9.19 14.38
N SER A 106 15.27 -10.26 14.30
CA SER A 106 14.73 -10.76 13.02
C SER A 106 13.68 -9.81 12.47
N SER A 107 12.74 -9.38 13.30
CA SER A 107 11.72 -8.39 12.96
C SER A 107 12.32 -7.02 12.66
N ALA A 108 13.38 -6.60 13.36
CA ALA A 108 14.15 -5.39 13.01
C ALA A 108 14.81 -5.52 11.63
N ALA A 109 15.36 -6.69 11.29
CA ALA A 109 15.91 -6.94 9.95
C ALA A 109 14.83 -6.91 8.86
N ASP A 110 13.65 -7.46 9.11
CA ASP A 110 12.53 -7.41 8.17
C ASP A 110 12.01 -5.98 7.96
N TRP A 111 12.02 -5.17 9.02
CA TRP A 111 11.75 -3.73 8.91
C TRP A 111 12.78 -3.01 8.02
N TRP A 112 14.08 -3.28 8.19
CA TRP A 112 15.12 -2.73 7.32
C TRP A 112 14.94 -3.15 5.86
N LYS A 113 14.65 -4.42 5.59
CA LYS A 113 14.37 -4.92 4.23
C LYS A 113 13.18 -4.17 3.62
N ARG A 114 12.13 -3.89 4.40
CA ARG A 114 10.97 -3.11 3.94
C ARG A 114 11.36 -1.67 3.60
N LEU A 115 12.14 -1.00 4.45
CA LEU A 115 12.63 0.35 4.21
C LEU A 115 13.51 0.41 2.95
N LEU A 116 14.48 -0.49 2.78
CA LEU A 116 15.32 -0.55 1.59
C LEU A 116 14.53 -0.84 0.32
N LYS A 117 13.53 -1.73 0.39
CA LYS A 117 12.61 -1.99 -0.72
C LYS A 117 11.82 -0.73 -1.08
N TYR A 118 11.31 0.00 -0.09
CA TYR A 118 10.62 1.26 -0.29
C TYR A 118 11.52 2.30 -0.97
N LEU A 119 12.74 2.54 -0.48
CA LEU A 119 13.69 3.48 -1.10
C LEU A 119 14.03 3.07 -2.54
N ASN A 120 14.15 1.77 -2.81
CA ASN A 120 14.34 1.28 -4.17
C ASN A 120 13.15 1.58 -5.10
N LEU A 121 11.92 1.50 -4.59
CA LEU A 121 10.71 1.91 -5.31
C LEU A 121 10.69 3.42 -5.54
N GLN A 122 11.15 4.23 -4.59
CA GLN A 122 11.27 5.68 -4.76
C GLN A 122 12.22 6.04 -5.90
N GLU A 123 13.41 5.44 -5.94
CA GLU A 123 14.38 5.66 -7.00
C GLU A 123 13.86 5.21 -8.38
N ALA A 124 13.19 4.06 -8.44
CA ALA A 124 12.54 3.62 -9.68
C ALA A 124 11.42 4.58 -10.12
N THR A 125 10.65 5.09 -9.15
CA THR A 125 9.60 6.09 -9.39
C THR A 125 10.15 7.40 -9.91
N SER A 126 11.27 7.89 -9.35
CA SER A 126 11.94 9.10 -9.82
C SER A 126 12.36 8.99 -11.28
N SER A 127 12.93 7.85 -11.68
CA SER A 127 13.34 7.59 -13.07
C SER A 127 12.16 7.41 -14.02
N LEU A 128 11.15 6.63 -13.63
CA LEU A 128 10.01 6.29 -14.49
C LEU A 128 8.92 7.38 -14.50
N ARG A 129 8.93 8.27 -13.51
CA ARG A 129 7.90 9.29 -13.26
C ARG A 129 6.49 8.69 -13.13
N ARG A 130 6.40 7.46 -12.65
CA ARG A 130 5.18 6.70 -12.31
C ARG A 130 5.55 5.68 -11.23
N TRP A 131 4.58 5.26 -10.42
CA TRP A 131 4.83 4.16 -9.49
C TRP A 131 5.18 2.87 -10.27
N PRO A 132 6.26 2.16 -9.93
CA PRO A 132 6.77 1.05 -10.72
C PRO A 132 6.00 -0.27 -10.53
N SER A 133 5.17 -0.37 -9.47
CA SER A 133 4.47 -1.60 -9.11
C SER A 133 3.00 -1.56 -9.55
N THR A 134 2.46 -2.69 -10.03
CA THR A 134 1.01 -2.86 -10.22
C THR A 134 0.27 -3.11 -8.90
N HIS A 135 1.02 -3.50 -7.86
CA HIS A 135 0.59 -3.55 -6.47
C HIS A 135 0.91 -2.20 -5.83
N GLU A 136 0.18 -1.15 -6.21
CA GLU A 136 0.20 0.10 -5.43
C GLU A 136 -0.42 -0.20 -4.06
N TRP A 137 0.17 0.31 -3.00
CA TRP A 137 -0.45 0.22 -1.69
C TRP A 137 -1.65 1.16 -1.65
N ALA A 138 -2.66 0.80 -0.88
CA ALA A 138 -3.81 1.64 -0.68
C ALA A 138 -3.43 2.93 0.06
N HIS A 139 -4.19 3.99 -0.21
CA HIS A 139 -4.01 5.29 0.38
C HIS A 139 -4.94 5.48 1.58
N GLY A 140 -4.33 5.66 2.74
CA GLY A 140 -5.06 5.89 3.99
C GLY A 140 -5.56 4.61 4.65
N ARG A 141 -5.99 4.77 5.90
CA ARG A 141 -6.25 3.68 6.82
C ARG A 141 -7.32 2.70 6.34
N ASP A 142 -8.49 3.23 6.02
CA ASP A 142 -9.64 2.39 5.69
C ASP A 142 -9.43 1.65 4.35
N ALA A 143 -8.79 2.29 3.37
CA ALA A 143 -8.48 1.68 2.09
C ALA A 143 -7.49 0.50 2.26
N ALA A 144 -6.44 0.67 3.07
CA ALA A 144 -5.46 -0.37 3.35
C ALA A 144 -6.05 -1.55 4.14
N LEU A 145 -6.95 -1.29 5.10
CA LEU A 145 -7.71 -2.34 5.78
C LEU A 145 -8.50 -3.21 4.80
N HIS A 146 -9.16 -2.58 3.83
CA HIS A 146 -9.95 -3.28 2.82
C HIS A 146 -9.09 -3.99 1.78
N GLN A 147 -7.94 -3.42 1.39
CA GLN A 147 -6.94 -4.11 0.57
C GLN A 147 -6.46 -5.39 1.25
N GLY A 148 -5.99 -5.31 2.50
CA GLY A 148 -5.48 -6.50 3.20
C GLY A 148 -6.55 -7.57 3.43
N ARG A 149 -7.82 -7.18 3.63
CA ARG A 149 -8.95 -8.13 3.62
C ARG A 149 -9.10 -8.82 2.27
N ALA A 150 -9.03 -8.08 1.16
CA ALA A 150 -9.11 -8.66 -0.18
C ALA A 150 -7.94 -9.61 -0.45
N GLU A 151 -6.72 -9.25 -0.04
CA GLU A 151 -5.52 -10.08 -0.19
C GLU A 151 -5.63 -11.40 0.60
N ARG A 152 -6.08 -11.35 1.87
CA ARG A 152 -6.34 -12.57 2.66
C ARG A 152 -7.41 -13.47 2.05
N CYS A 153 -8.50 -12.88 1.55
CA CYS A 153 -9.54 -13.65 0.88
C CYS A 153 -9.02 -14.27 -0.43
N ALA A 154 -8.25 -13.53 -1.22
CA ALA A 154 -7.63 -14.03 -2.43
C ALA A 154 -6.66 -15.18 -2.14
N ALA A 155 -5.84 -15.06 -1.10
CA ALA A 155 -4.94 -16.13 -0.66
C ALA A 155 -5.71 -17.41 -0.28
N ALA A 156 -6.79 -17.28 0.50
CA ALA A 156 -7.62 -18.43 0.88
C ALA A 156 -8.29 -19.09 -0.33
N LEU A 157 -8.79 -18.31 -1.29
CA LEU A 157 -9.42 -18.84 -2.51
C LEU A 157 -8.43 -19.43 -3.52
N GLY A 158 -7.13 -19.25 -3.30
CA GLY A 158 -6.06 -19.91 -4.03
C GLY A 158 -5.25 -19.01 -4.98
N PRO A 159 -4.15 -19.55 -5.55
CA PRO A 159 -3.14 -18.76 -6.27
C PRO A 159 -3.69 -17.94 -7.44
N ARG A 160 -4.71 -18.46 -8.13
CA ARG A 160 -5.39 -17.75 -9.21
C ARG A 160 -5.99 -16.41 -8.75
N PHE A 161 -6.60 -16.36 -7.57
CA PHE A 161 -7.20 -15.12 -7.07
C PHE A 161 -6.12 -14.12 -6.64
N VAL A 162 -5.01 -14.59 -6.07
CA VAL A 162 -3.84 -13.75 -5.75
C VAL A 162 -3.30 -13.10 -7.03
N GLU A 163 -3.11 -13.88 -8.09
CA GLU A 163 -2.64 -13.38 -9.38
C GLU A 163 -3.61 -12.35 -9.98
N LEU A 164 -4.91 -12.67 -10.04
CA LEU A 164 -5.92 -11.78 -10.59
C LEU A 164 -6.05 -10.46 -9.80
N LEU A 165 -5.89 -10.52 -8.47
CA LEU A 165 -5.88 -9.34 -7.61
C LEU A 165 -4.65 -8.46 -7.90
N GLY A 166 -3.46 -9.07 -7.94
CA GLY A 166 -2.19 -8.37 -8.21
C GLY A 166 -2.09 -7.74 -9.60
N GLN A 167 -2.83 -8.29 -10.57
CA GLN A 167 -2.98 -7.75 -11.93
C GLN A 167 -4.12 -6.72 -12.05
N ARG A 168 -4.81 -6.36 -10.95
CA ARG A 168 -6.00 -5.48 -10.92
C ARG A 168 -7.10 -5.90 -11.88
N ARG A 169 -7.25 -7.21 -12.09
CA ARG A 169 -8.26 -7.79 -13.00
C ARG A 169 -9.60 -8.02 -12.32
N LEU A 170 -9.58 -8.23 -10.99
CA LEU A 170 -10.77 -8.39 -10.18
C LEU A 170 -11.48 -7.06 -9.98
N LYS A 171 -12.77 -7.01 -10.28
CA LYS A 171 -13.65 -5.87 -10.01
C LYS A 171 -14.92 -6.31 -9.32
N ALA A 172 -15.31 -5.58 -8.28
CA ALA A 172 -16.63 -5.69 -7.67
C ALA A 172 -17.58 -4.71 -8.36
N VAL A 173 -18.68 -5.22 -8.91
CA VAL A 173 -19.63 -4.43 -9.71
C VAL A 173 -21.05 -4.69 -9.24
N ARG A 174 -21.77 -3.64 -8.84
CA ARG A 174 -23.21 -3.73 -8.57
C ARG A 174 -23.97 -3.82 -9.90
N ARG A 175 -25.02 -4.65 -9.93
CA ARG A 175 -25.89 -4.77 -11.10
C ARG A 175 -26.91 -3.62 -11.09
N GLY A 176 -27.04 -2.90 -12.21
CA GLY A 176 -28.11 -1.92 -12.39
C GLY A 176 -29.49 -2.56 -12.17
N GLY A 177 -30.34 -1.92 -11.36
CA GLY A 177 -31.66 -2.44 -10.98
C GLY A 177 -31.66 -3.55 -9.91
N ALA A 178 -30.49 -3.98 -9.41
CA ALA A 178 -30.39 -4.99 -8.36
C ALA A 178 -29.24 -4.64 -7.38
N PRO A 179 -29.38 -3.57 -6.59
CA PRO A 179 -28.30 -3.05 -5.74
C PRO A 179 -27.91 -4.01 -4.62
N THR A 180 -28.78 -4.96 -4.26
CA THR A 180 -28.51 -6.00 -3.24
C THR A 180 -27.52 -7.06 -3.71
N PHE A 181 -27.18 -7.08 -5.01
CA PHE A 181 -26.18 -8.00 -5.58
C PHE A 181 -24.88 -7.30 -5.93
N LEU A 182 -23.79 -7.94 -5.55
CA LEU A 182 -22.44 -7.59 -5.96
C LEU A 182 -21.83 -8.72 -6.78
N GLN A 183 -21.30 -8.39 -7.96
CA GLN A 183 -20.66 -9.35 -8.85
C GLN A 183 -19.15 -9.21 -8.76
N LEU A 184 -18.46 -10.32 -8.55
CA LEU A 184 -17.02 -10.37 -8.81
C LEU A 184 -16.78 -10.68 -10.28
N ARG A 185 -16.00 -9.84 -10.95
CA ARG A 185 -15.67 -9.97 -12.37
C ARG A 185 -14.17 -9.99 -12.61
N ASP A 186 -13.74 -10.77 -13.60
CA ASP A 186 -12.40 -10.72 -14.20
C ASP A 186 -12.55 -10.17 -15.63
N ARG A 187 -11.96 -9.01 -15.92
CA ARG A 187 -12.03 -8.36 -17.25
C ARG A 187 -13.45 -8.33 -17.85
N GLY A 188 -14.45 -8.03 -17.01
CA GLY A 188 -15.86 -7.96 -17.41
C GLY A 188 -16.63 -9.28 -17.36
N ARG A 189 -15.95 -10.44 -17.39
CA ARG A 189 -16.58 -11.76 -17.22
C ARG A 189 -16.95 -11.97 -15.75
N ARG A 190 -18.21 -12.32 -15.49
CA ARG A 190 -18.68 -12.68 -14.15
C ARG A 190 -18.03 -13.99 -13.69
N LEU A 191 -17.43 -13.96 -12.51
CA LEU A 191 -16.95 -15.15 -11.80
C LEU A 191 -18.09 -15.72 -10.93
N TYR A 192 -18.61 -14.91 -10.00
CA TYR A 192 -19.75 -15.26 -9.16
C TYR A 192 -20.47 -14.00 -8.65
N SER A 193 -21.53 -14.18 -7.87
CA SER A 193 -22.30 -13.08 -7.28
C SER A 193 -22.53 -13.30 -5.79
N VAL A 194 -22.67 -12.21 -5.04
CA VAL A 194 -22.85 -12.17 -3.60
C VAL A 194 -24.08 -11.33 -3.28
N TRP A 195 -24.89 -11.82 -2.34
CA TRP A 195 -25.94 -11.06 -1.68
C TRP A 195 -25.29 -10.18 -0.62
N VAL A 196 -25.39 -8.87 -0.78
CA VAL A 196 -24.67 -7.90 0.07
C VAL A 196 -25.21 -7.89 1.50
N GLN A 197 -26.54 -7.94 1.66
CA GLN A 197 -27.19 -7.93 2.98
C GLN A 197 -26.84 -9.19 3.78
N ASP A 198 -26.98 -10.37 3.15
CA ASP A 198 -26.70 -11.65 3.78
C ASP A 198 -25.20 -11.98 3.86
N LYS A 199 -24.34 -11.17 3.22
CA LYS A 199 -22.89 -11.42 3.06
C LYS A 199 -22.61 -12.87 2.62
N ARG A 200 -23.34 -13.33 1.60
CA ARG A 200 -23.35 -14.73 1.16
C ARG A 200 -23.25 -14.86 -0.35
N VAL A 201 -22.49 -15.85 -0.82
CA VAL A 201 -22.44 -16.20 -2.25
C VAL A 201 -23.79 -16.69 -2.74
N ALA A 202 -24.23 -16.21 -3.90
CA ALA A 202 -25.56 -16.50 -4.45
C ALA A 202 -25.77 -17.97 -4.82
N THR A 203 -24.71 -18.69 -5.18
CA THR A 203 -24.76 -20.11 -5.55
C THR A 203 -23.75 -20.91 -4.74
N LEU A 204 -24.20 -21.46 -3.60
CA LEU A 204 -23.34 -22.19 -2.67
C LEU A 204 -22.94 -23.62 -3.13
N ARG A 205 -23.72 -24.22 -4.03
CA ARG A 205 -23.47 -25.58 -4.56
C ARG A 205 -22.57 -25.62 -5.80
N GLN A 206 -22.07 -24.48 -6.26
CA GLN A 206 -21.10 -24.45 -7.35
C GLN A 206 -19.77 -25.11 -6.92
N PRO A 207 -18.95 -25.61 -7.87
CA PRO A 207 -17.61 -26.08 -7.56
C PRO A 207 -16.79 -25.01 -6.84
N CYS A 208 -16.00 -25.43 -5.86
CA CYS A 208 -15.20 -24.52 -5.06
C CYS A 208 -14.18 -23.77 -5.93
N LEU A 209 -14.00 -22.49 -5.61
CA LEU A 209 -13.13 -21.57 -6.32
C LEU A 209 -11.63 -21.90 -6.18
N CYS A 210 -11.25 -22.68 -5.17
CA CYS A 210 -9.87 -23.11 -4.95
C CYS A 210 -9.42 -24.29 -5.83
N GLY A 211 -10.33 -24.90 -6.59
CA GLY A 211 -10.02 -26.03 -7.46
C GLY A 211 -10.06 -27.41 -6.81
N SER A 212 -10.54 -27.54 -5.56
CA SER A 212 -10.66 -28.83 -4.86
C SER A 212 -11.71 -29.78 -5.44
N GLY A 213 -12.60 -29.32 -6.32
CA GLY A 213 -13.72 -30.09 -6.85
C GLY A 213 -14.92 -30.23 -5.90
N LEU A 214 -14.75 -29.94 -4.60
CA LEU A 214 -15.84 -29.92 -3.63
C LEU A 214 -16.83 -28.79 -3.91
N PRO A 215 -18.11 -28.90 -3.51
CA PRO A 215 -19.02 -27.75 -3.47
C PRO A 215 -18.47 -26.63 -2.57
N LEU A 216 -18.68 -25.37 -2.95
CA LEU A 216 -18.18 -24.21 -2.20
C LEU A 216 -18.62 -24.20 -0.73
N VAL A 217 -19.85 -24.62 -0.45
CA VAL A 217 -20.41 -24.75 0.91
C VAL A 217 -19.71 -25.80 1.78
N ALA A 218 -19.08 -26.79 1.16
CA ALA A 218 -18.43 -27.90 1.85
C ALA A 218 -16.89 -27.73 1.93
N CYS A 219 -16.35 -26.64 1.39
CA CYS A 219 -14.91 -26.44 1.30
C CYS A 219 -14.43 -25.39 2.30
N ALA A 220 -14.09 -25.85 3.51
CA ALA A 220 -13.57 -25.02 4.60
C ALA A 220 -14.40 -23.73 4.80
N ASP A 221 -13.74 -22.58 4.93
CA ASP A 221 -14.37 -21.26 5.04
C ASP A 221 -14.51 -20.54 3.68
N HIS A 222 -14.29 -21.23 2.55
CA HIS A 222 -14.22 -20.58 1.24
C HIS A 222 -15.52 -19.91 0.81
N ALA A 223 -16.69 -20.39 1.26
CA ALA A 223 -17.95 -19.70 1.02
C ALA A 223 -17.98 -18.30 1.66
N GLN A 224 -17.43 -18.18 2.88
CA GLN A 224 -17.30 -16.90 3.58
C GLN A 224 -16.26 -16.01 2.89
N ARG A 225 -15.06 -16.54 2.58
CA ARG A 225 -14.01 -15.77 1.88
C ARG A 225 -14.44 -15.29 0.49
N ALA A 226 -15.20 -16.11 -0.23
CA ALA A 226 -15.80 -15.74 -1.50
C ALA A 226 -16.84 -14.63 -1.34
N ALA A 227 -17.61 -14.60 -0.25
CA ALA A 227 -18.51 -13.49 0.00
C ALA A 227 -17.76 -12.20 0.38
N GLU A 228 -16.71 -12.32 1.20
CA GLU A 228 -15.91 -11.20 1.71
C GLU A 228 -15.09 -10.50 0.61
N LEU A 229 -14.52 -11.24 -0.34
CA LEU A 229 -13.64 -10.68 -1.37
C LEU A 229 -14.26 -9.53 -2.18
N PRO A 230 -15.41 -9.68 -2.86
CA PRO A 230 -16.00 -8.57 -3.60
C PRO A 230 -16.45 -7.41 -2.70
N LEU A 231 -16.91 -7.69 -1.46
CA LEU A 231 -17.25 -6.64 -0.50
C LEU A 231 -16.03 -5.81 -0.11
N ALA A 232 -14.89 -6.48 0.12
CA ALA A 232 -13.61 -5.82 0.41
C ALA A 232 -13.13 -4.98 -0.78
N LEU A 233 -13.24 -5.49 -2.02
CA LEU A 233 -12.86 -4.74 -3.22
C LEU A 233 -13.71 -3.49 -3.44
N GLU A 234 -15.03 -3.58 -3.22
CA GLU A 234 -15.91 -2.42 -3.32
C GLU A 234 -15.59 -1.38 -2.25
N ALA A 235 -15.41 -1.82 -1.00
CA ALA A 235 -15.06 -0.93 0.10
C ALA A 235 -13.70 -0.28 -0.13
N TRP A 236 -12.69 -1.02 -0.57
CA TRP A 236 -11.39 -0.49 -0.95
C TRP A 236 -11.52 0.61 -2.02
N THR A 237 -12.26 0.34 -3.10
CA THR A 237 -12.48 1.31 -4.18
C THR A 237 -13.14 2.59 -3.66
N ARG A 238 -14.11 2.47 -2.75
CA ARG A 238 -14.80 3.61 -2.15
C ARG A 238 -13.87 4.44 -1.27
N GLU A 239 -13.09 3.81 -0.41
CA GLU A 239 -12.19 4.52 0.50
C GLU A 239 -10.98 5.14 -0.25
N GLU A 240 -10.48 4.52 -1.31
CA GLU A 240 -9.53 5.15 -2.24
C GLU A 240 -10.10 6.45 -2.82
N LYS A 241 -11.33 6.39 -3.35
CA LYS A 241 -11.99 7.57 -3.89
C LYS A 241 -12.12 8.66 -2.82
N ARG A 242 -12.56 8.29 -1.62
CA ARG A 242 -12.71 9.21 -0.50
C ARG A 242 -11.37 9.85 -0.11
N PHE A 243 -10.29 9.08 -0.07
CA PHE A 243 -8.95 9.59 0.19
C PHE A 243 -8.58 10.68 -0.83
N TRP A 244 -8.79 10.41 -2.12
CA TRP A 244 -8.48 11.38 -3.18
C TRP A 244 -9.38 12.61 -3.14
N ASP A 245 -10.66 12.45 -2.85
CA ASP A 245 -11.60 13.57 -2.68
C ASP A 245 -11.14 14.50 -1.53
N LEU A 246 -10.69 13.94 -0.40
CA LEU A 246 -10.21 14.71 0.75
C LEU A 246 -8.86 15.42 0.49
N ASN A 247 -8.05 14.88 -0.41
CA ASN A 247 -6.74 15.44 -0.74
C ASN A 247 -6.74 16.30 -2.00
N ARG A 248 -7.90 16.51 -2.65
CA ARG A 248 -8.03 17.20 -3.94
C ARG A 248 -7.39 18.61 -3.99
N GLU A 249 -7.38 19.32 -2.87
CA GLU A 249 -6.83 20.69 -2.78
C GLU A 249 -5.31 20.71 -2.47
N ARG A 250 -4.71 19.53 -2.21
CA ARG A 250 -3.27 19.43 -1.97
C ARG A 250 -2.48 19.69 -3.25
N THR A 251 -1.36 20.39 -3.12
CA THR A 251 -0.47 20.68 -4.25
C THR A 251 0.29 19.42 -4.69
N CYS A 252 0.31 19.17 -6.00
CA CYS A 252 1.16 18.13 -6.59
C CYS A 252 2.64 18.49 -6.47
N CYS A 253 3.48 17.54 -6.03
CA CYS A 253 4.94 17.71 -6.00
C CYS A 253 5.61 17.70 -7.39
N GLY A 254 4.85 17.47 -8.47
CA GLY A 254 5.35 17.39 -9.85
C GLY A 254 6.10 16.11 -10.20
N GLY A 255 6.46 15.26 -9.23
CA GLY A 255 7.32 14.08 -9.42
C GLY A 255 6.75 12.95 -10.29
N LEU A 256 5.44 12.92 -10.53
CA LEU A 256 4.77 11.91 -11.35
C LEU A 256 4.15 12.53 -12.60
N ARG A 257 4.19 11.81 -13.73
CA ARG A 257 3.53 12.23 -14.99
C ARG A 257 2.02 12.33 -14.79
N GLN A 258 1.42 11.25 -14.30
CA GLN A 258 0.01 11.18 -13.97
C GLN A 258 -0.14 11.20 -12.44
N CYS A 259 -0.71 12.27 -11.91
CA CYS A 259 -0.96 12.44 -10.48
C CYS A 259 -2.38 12.98 -10.29
N PRO A 260 -3.21 12.38 -9.43
CA PRO A 260 -4.54 12.89 -9.12
C PRO A 260 -4.55 14.33 -8.57
N LEU A 261 -3.44 14.76 -7.95
CA LEU A 261 -3.28 16.11 -7.42
C LEU A 261 -2.81 17.14 -8.46
N ARG A 262 -2.48 16.71 -9.68
CA ARG A 262 -2.09 17.64 -10.75
C ARG A 262 -3.36 18.38 -11.17
N LYS A 263 -3.43 19.68 -10.86
CA LYS A 263 -4.47 20.55 -11.40
C LYS A 263 -4.41 20.45 -12.93
N ALA A 264 -5.55 20.25 -13.57
CA ALA A 264 -5.64 20.47 -15.01
C ALA A 264 -5.12 21.89 -15.24
N GLU A 265 -4.07 22.05 -16.04
CA GLU A 265 -3.64 23.37 -16.48
C GLU A 265 -4.90 24.05 -17.04
N ALA A 266 -5.31 25.15 -16.42
CA ALA A 266 -6.27 26.03 -17.06
C ALA A 266 -5.67 26.33 -18.43
N ALA A 267 -6.34 25.89 -19.49
CA ALA A 267 -5.93 26.20 -20.85
C ALA A 267 -5.66 27.70 -20.88
N GLY A 268 -4.38 28.08 -20.98
CA GLY A 268 -4.00 29.48 -21.13
C GLY A 268 -4.77 30.04 -22.33
N PRO A 269 -5.18 31.31 -22.30
CA PRO A 269 -5.96 31.90 -23.39
C PRO A 269 -5.22 31.61 -24.69
N SER A 270 -5.88 30.86 -25.57
CA SER A 270 -5.43 30.61 -26.93
C SER A 270 -5.04 31.95 -27.53
N GLN A 271 -3.76 32.12 -27.85
CA GLN A 271 -3.30 33.29 -28.59
C GLN A 271 -4.18 33.42 -29.84
N PRO A 272 -4.80 34.58 -30.10
CA PRO A 272 -5.52 34.77 -31.34
C PRO A 272 -4.55 34.60 -32.51
N PRO A 273 -5.02 34.03 -33.63
CA PRO A 273 -4.16 33.76 -34.78
C PRO A 273 -3.55 35.07 -35.27
N LEU A 274 -2.23 35.04 -35.49
CA LEU A 274 -1.49 36.08 -36.20
C LEU A 274 -2.19 36.32 -37.54
N THR A 275 -2.89 37.44 -37.66
CA THR A 275 -3.39 37.94 -38.94
C THR A 275 -2.21 38.16 -39.86
N ALA A 276 -2.19 37.42 -40.97
CA ALA A 276 -1.29 37.67 -42.08
C ALA A 276 -1.50 39.11 -42.58
N ARG A 277 -0.48 39.96 -42.45
CA ARG A 277 -0.33 41.14 -43.28
C ARG A 277 0.23 40.69 -44.61
N ALA A 278 -0.62 40.63 -45.64
CA ALA A 278 -0.20 40.69 -47.02
C ALA A 278 -0.12 42.17 -47.45
N ALA A 279 0.85 42.44 -48.32
CA ALA A 279 1.18 43.73 -48.91
C ALA A 279 0.02 44.37 -49.70
#